data_AF-A0A1S6FQW5-F1
#
_entry.id   AF-A0A1S6FQW5-F1
#
_cell.length_a   1.000
_cell.length_b   1.000
_cell.length_c   1.000
_cell.angle_alpha   90.00
_cell.angle_beta   90.00
_cell.angle_gamma   90.00
#
_symmetry.space_group_name_H-M   'P 1'
#
loop_
_entity.id
_entity.type
_entity.pdbx_description
1 polymer ?
#
loop_
_entity_poly.entity_id
_entity_poly.type
_entity_poly.pdbx_seq_one_letter_code
_entity_poly.pdbx_strand_id
1 'polypeptide(L)'
;MVDALWLSWPIVVTLRPADVGMQLSPNREIDFIRTVQDLNDAGMISYEAFVVGTSGPQAIDAALTARGRALLGARFAEAPPIIRQLAG
;
A
#
# COMPACT_ATOMS: atom_id res chain seq x y z
N MET A 1 9.38 -5.74 2.94
CA MET A 1 9.15 -5.58 1.48
C MET A 1 7.99 -4.62 1.20
N VAL A 2 6.87 -4.73 1.94
CA VAL A 2 5.77 -3.76 1.93
C VAL A 2 6.24 -2.34 2.26
N ASP A 3 7.16 -2.17 3.20
CA ASP A 3 7.69 -0.85 3.61
C ASP A 3 8.40 -0.06 2.49
N ALA A 4 8.99 -0.74 1.49
CA ALA A 4 9.66 -0.08 0.38
C ALA A 4 8.68 0.48 -0.67
N LEU A 5 7.50 -0.14 -0.82
CA LEU A 5 6.43 0.38 -1.68
C LEU A 5 5.86 1.69 -1.10
N TRP A 6 5.76 1.76 0.23
CA TRP A 6 5.30 2.96 0.94
C TRP A 6 6.30 4.12 0.90
N LEU A 7 7.60 3.83 0.76
CA LEU A 7 8.68 4.84 0.61
C LEU A 7 8.68 5.55 -0.74
N SER A 8 8.13 4.91 -1.78
CA SER A 8 8.18 5.39 -3.17
C SER A 8 6.79 5.62 -3.77
N TRP A 9 5.77 5.73 -2.91
CA TRP A 9 4.38 5.81 -3.34
C TRP A 9 4.19 6.98 -4.34
N PRO A 10 3.94 6.69 -5.64
CA PRO A 10 3.69 7.72 -6.63
C PRO A 10 2.41 8.48 -6.29
N ILE A 11 2.22 9.69 -6.81
CA ILE A 11 1.03 10.53 -6.49
C ILE A 11 -0.27 9.72 -6.61
N VAL A 12 -0.35 8.83 -7.61
CA VAL A 12 -1.44 7.88 -7.85
C VAL A 12 -0.86 6.58 -8.40
N VAL A 13 -1.39 5.41 -8.00
CA VAL A 13 -0.93 4.09 -8.47
C VAL A 13 -2.09 3.08 -8.57
N THR A 14 -2.04 2.20 -9.58
CA THR A 14 -2.90 1.01 -9.60
C THR A 14 -2.27 -0.10 -8.78
N LEU A 15 -2.96 -0.54 -7.73
CA LEU A 15 -2.50 -1.62 -6.85
C LEU A 15 -3.06 -2.95 -7.31
N ARG A 16 -2.19 -3.96 -7.37
CA ARG A 16 -2.53 -5.37 -7.59
C ARG A 16 -1.88 -6.22 -6.49
N PRO A 17 -2.35 -7.46 -6.24
CA PRO A 17 -1.74 -8.34 -5.24
C PRO A 17 -0.23 -8.53 -5.42
N ALA A 18 0.24 -8.56 -6.67
CA ALA A 18 1.65 -8.72 -7.00
C ALA A 18 2.52 -7.51 -6.56
N ASP A 19 1.94 -6.31 -6.56
CA ASP A 19 2.65 -5.05 -6.27
C ASP A 19 2.85 -4.85 -4.76
N VAL A 20 1.97 -5.42 -3.93
CA VAL A 20 2.04 -5.33 -2.46
C VAL A 20 2.76 -6.52 -1.80
N GLY A 21 3.53 -7.28 -2.59
CA GLY A 21 4.37 -8.36 -2.06
C GLY A 21 3.61 -9.60 -1.58
N MET A 22 2.38 -9.81 -2.04
CA MET A 22 1.56 -10.98 -1.68
C MET A 22 1.81 -12.20 -2.60
N GLN A 23 2.94 -12.23 -3.30
CA GLN A 23 3.27 -13.24 -4.32
C GLN A 23 3.34 -14.66 -3.75
N LEU A 24 3.66 -14.79 -2.45
CA LEU A 24 3.81 -16.06 -1.76
C LEU A 24 2.56 -16.47 -0.95
N SER A 25 1.52 -15.63 -0.88
CA SER A 25 0.30 -16.01 -0.15
C SER A 25 -0.55 -16.98 -0.99
N PRO A 26 -0.95 -18.14 -0.43
CA PRO A 26 -1.89 -19.04 -1.09
C PRO A 26 -3.28 -18.39 -1.29
N ASN A 27 -3.62 -17.38 -0.48
CA ASN A 27 -4.89 -16.64 -0.54
C ASN A 27 -4.69 -15.17 -0.97
N ARG A 28 -3.66 -14.90 -1.78
CA ARG A 28 -3.22 -13.54 -2.14
C ARG A 28 -4.33 -12.57 -2.57
N GLU A 29 -5.36 -13.07 -3.25
CA GLU A 29 -6.46 -12.22 -3.73
C GLU A 29 -7.38 -11.79 -2.58
N ILE A 30 -7.70 -12.72 -1.67
CA ILE A 30 -8.50 -12.43 -0.48
C ILE A 30 -7.72 -11.52 0.47
N ASP A 31 -6.44 -11.81 0.67
CA ASP A 31 -5.56 -11.01 1.52
C ASP A 31 -5.39 -9.60 0.97
N PHE A 32 -5.31 -9.45 -0.36
CA PHE A 32 -5.27 -8.15 -1.02
C PHE A 32 -6.56 -7.37 -0.79
N ILE A 33 -7.72 -7.99 -1.03
CA ILE A 33 -9.03 -7.34 -0.81
C ILE A 33 -9.13 -6.84 0.63
N ARG A 34 -8.83 -7.70 1.60
CA ARG A 34 -8.85 -7.35 3.03
C ARG A 34 -7.90 -6.19 3.34
N THR A 35 -6.67 -6.24 2.83
CA THR A 35 -5.69 -5.18 3.06
C THR A 35 -6.16 -3.85 2.50
N VAL A 36 -6.70 -3.82 1.28
CA VAL A 36 -7.23 -2.58 0.69
C VAL A 36 -8.43 -2.06 1.47
N GLN A 37 -9.32 -2.93 1.93
CA GLN A 37 -10.46 -2.57 2.78
C GLN A 37 -10.00 -1.98 4.12
N ASP A 38 -9.10 -2.67 4.84
CA ASP A 38 -8.58 -2.21 6.13
C ASP A 38 -7.88 -0.85 6.01
N LEU A 39 -7.10 -0.64 4.94
CA LEU A 39 -6.43 0.62 4.67
C LEU A 39 -7.42 1.75 4.34
N ASN A 40 -8.47 1.45 3.58
CA ASN A 40 -9.50 2.42 3.21
C ASN A 40 -10.38 2.79 4.42
N ASP A 41 -10.81 1.81 5.20
CA ASP A 41 -11.64 1.99 6.39
C ASP A 41 -10.88 2.76 7.49
N ALA A 42 -9.57 2.55 7.59
CA ALA A 42 -8.69 3.36 8.44
C ALA A 42 -8.45 4.79 7.90
N GLY A 43 -8.93 5.10 6.70
CA GLY A 43 -8.72 6.37 6.01
C GLY A 43 -7.26 6.61 5.63
N MET A 44 -6.47 5.56 5.39
CA MET A 44 -5.05 5.64 5.01
C MET A 44 -4.85 5.78 3.50
N ILE A 45 -5.74 5.17 2.71
CA ILE A 45 -5.75 5.30 1.24
C ILE A 45 -7.11 5.79 0.76
N SER A 46 -7.14 6.30 -0.46
CA SER A 46 -8.33 6.49 -1.29
C SER A 46 -8.05 5.93 -2.67
N TYR A 47 -9.06 5.47 -3.39
CA TYR A 47 -8.95 4.99 -4.77
C TYR A 47 -10.18 5.43 -5.56
N GLU A 48 -10.06 5.54 -6.88
CA GLU A 48 -11.20 5.87 -7.75
C GLU A 48 -12.14 4.68 -7.89
N ALA A 49 -11.58 3.48 -8.11
CA ALA A 49 -12.36 2.27 -8.29
C ALA A 49 -11.67 1.05 -7.68
N PHE A 50 -12.48 0.15 -7.13
CA PHE A 50 -12.06 -1.19 -6.76
C PHE A 50 -12.75 -2.21 -7.67
N VAL A 51 -11.97 -2.95 -8.45
CA VAL A 51 -12.49 -3.85 -9.49
C VAL A 51 -12.07 -5.28 -9.18
N VAL A 52 -13.00 -6.22 -9.30
CA VAL A 52 -12.74 -7.66 -9.24
C VAL A 52 -13.12 -8.25 -10.59
N GLY A 53 -12.12 -8.65 -11.38
CA GLY A 53 -12.33 -9.15 -12.74
C GLY A 53 -11.47 -10.38 -13.05
N THR A 54 -11.42 -10.76 -14.33
CA THR A 54 -10.64 -11.91 -14.81
C THR A 54 -9.14 -11.83 -14.51
N SER A 55 -8.63 -10.60 -14.34
CA SER A 55 -7.24 -10.31 -13.96
C SER A 55 -6.99 -10.34 -12.44
N GLY A 56 -8.00 -10.65 -11.63
CA GLY A 56 -7.97 -10.55 -10.17
C GLY A 56 -8.39 -9.16 -9.64
N PRO A 57 -8.32 -8.95 -8.31
CA PRO A 57 -8.70 -7.70 -7.67
C PRO A 57 -7.67 -6.59 -7.91
N GLN A 58 -8.15 -5.36 -8.12
CA GLN A 58 -7.32 -4.18 -8.37
C GLN A 58 -7.92 -2.94 -7.70
N ALA A 59 -7.09 -2.08 -7.12
CA ALA A 59 -7.47 -0.73 -6.72
C ALA A 59 -6.87 0.26 -7.72
N ILE A 60 -7.73 0.90 -8.50
CA ILE A 60 -7.36 1.83 -9.58
C ILE A 60 -7.23 3.22 -8.98
N ASP A 61 -6.16 3.90 -9.38
CA ASP A 61 -5.83 5.25 -8.96
C ASP A 61 -5.82 5.43 -7.43
N ALA A 62 -5.16 4.48 -6.76
CA ALA A 62 -4.96 4.54 -5.33
C ALA A 62 -3.93 5.61 -4.94
N ALA A 63 -4.27 6.41 -3.95
CA ALA A 63 -3.43 7.46 -3.39
C ALA A 63 -3.42 7.38 -1.87
N LEU A 64 -2.31 7.78 -1.27
CA LEU A 64 -2.24 8.00 0.17
C LEU A 64 -3.06 9.22 0.57
N THR A 65 -3.82 9.11 1.65
CA THR A 65 -4.44 10.29 2.28
C THR A 65 -3.40 11.08 3.08
N ALA A 66 -3.76 12.26 3.56
CA ALA A 66 -2.91 13.01 4.49
C ALA A 66 -2.60 12.20 5.76
N ARG A 67 -3.58 11.44 6.28
CA ARG A 67 -3.43 10.54 7.42
C ARG A 67 -2.48 9.38 7.10
N GLY A 68 -2.66 8.75 5.94
CA GLY A 68 -1.79 7.67 5.48
C GLY A 68 -0.33 8.12 5.38
N ARG A 69 -0.09 9.29 4.78
CA ARG A 69 1.25 9.91 4.72
C ARG A 69 1.84 10.17 6.11
N ALA A 70 1.05 10.73 7.03
CA ALA A 70 1.52 11.04 8.38
C ALA A 70 1.91 9.78 9.17
N LEU A 71 1.12 8.71 9.08
CA LEU A 71 1.40 7.43 9.76
C LEU A 71 2.62 6.72 9.16
N LEU A 72 2.80 6.79 7.85
CA LEU A 72 4.02 6.29 7.21
C LEU A 72 5.24 7.08 7.66
N GLY A 73 5.17 8.42 7.63
CA GLY A 73 6.22 9.29 8.13
C GLY A 73 6.60 9.03 9.59
N ALA A 74 5.62 8.77 10.46
CA ALA A 74 5.84 8.43 11.87
C ALA A 74 6.52 7.05 12.05
N ARG A 75 6.13 6.04 11.27
CA ARG A 75 6.80 4.72 11.26
C ARG A 75 8.28 4.81 10.88
N PHE A 76 8.67 5.76 10.02
CA PHE A 76 10.07 6.00 9.67
C PHE A 76 10.85 6.77 10.74
N ALA A 77 10.18 7.58 11.55
CA ALA A 77 10.80 8.20 12.72
C ALA A 77 11.16 7.15 13.80
N GLU A 78 10.45 6.03 13.85
CA GLU A 78 10.73 4.92 14.78
C GLU A 78 11.62 3.82 14.18
N ALA A 79 11.90 3.85 12.88
CA ALA A 79 12.77 2.87 12.22
C ALA A 79 14.25 3.05 12.63
N PRO A 80 15.02 1.95 12.82
CA PRO A 80 16.41 2.01 13.24
C PRO A 80 17.27 2.87 12.28
N PRO A 81 18.29 3.57 12.79
CA PRO A 81 19.01 4.64 12.09
C PRO A 81 19.70 4.22 10.78
N ILE A 82 19.88 2.92 10.53
CA ILE A 82 20.47 2.37 9.30
C ILE A 82 19.64 2.72 8.04
N ILE A 83 18.31 2.88 8.14
CA ILE A 83 17.47 3.19 6.97
C ILE A 83 17.47 4.70 6.64
N ARG A 84 17.79 5.57 7.60
CA ARG A 84 17.77 7.03 7.40
C ARG A 84 18.89 7.53 6.48
N GLN A 85 19.96 6.76 6.29
CA GLN A 85 21.12 7.16 5.47
C GLN A 85 20.93 6.97 3.97
N LEU A 86 19.85 6.32 3.51
CA LEU A 86 19.60 6.07 2.08
C LEU A 86 18.57 7.01 1.45
N ALA A 87 18.03 7.97 2.21
CA ALA A 87 17.07 8.97 1.75
C ALA A 87 17.65 10.40 1.76
N GLY A 88 18.98 10.53 1.81
CA GLY A 88 19.71 11.80 1.69
C GLY A 88 20.34 11.96 0.32
#